data_AF-A0A920VJ78-F1
#
_entry.id   AF-A0A920VJ78-F1
#
_cell.length_a   1.000
_cell.length_b   1.000
_cell.length_c   1.000
_cell.angle_alpha   90.00
_cell.angle_beta   90.00
_cell.angle_gamma   90.00
#
_symmetry.space_group_name_H-M   'P 1'
#
loop_
_entity.id
_entity.type
_entity.pdbx_description
1 polymer ?
#
loop_
_entity_poly.entity_id
_entity_poly.type
_entity_poly.pdbx_seq_one_letter_code
_entity_poly.pdbx_strand_id
1 'polypeptide(L)'
;MPVLIPLSDLLEISRQVTVLAYQYGAGLCDLVTPTNGALMAILAAAGVRYEDWIKFTGPLYLGLIALGAVSIAVGISINLQ
;
A
#
# COMPACT_ATOMS: atom_id res chain seq x y z
N MET A 1 -10.47 -9.64 1.77
CA MET A 1 -11.77 -9.06 1.38
C MET A 1 -13.00 -9.54 2.15
N PRO A 2 -13.19 -10.82 2.54
CA PRO A 2 -14.48 -11.26 3.12
C PRO A 2 -14.83 -10.60 4.47
N VAL A 3 -13.83 -10.11 5.21
CA VAL A 3 -14.04 -9.35 6.45
C VAL A 3 -14.16 -7.84 6.20
N LEU A 4 -13.40 -7.30 5.24
CA LEU A 4 -13.36 -5.87 4.96
C LEU A 4 -14.63 -5.36 4.26
N ILE A 5 -15.26 -6.19 3.42
CA ILE A 5 -16.48 -5.81 2.69
C ILE A 5 -17.68 -5.60 3.62
N PRO A 6 -18.03 -6.54 4.53
CA PRO A 6 -19.11 -6.30 5.48
C PRO A 6 -18.84 -5.10 6.40
N LEU A 7 -17.56 -4.87 6.75
CA LEU A 7 -17.17 -3.72 7.55
C LEU A 7 -17.35 -2.40 6.78
N SER A 8 -16.96 -2.36 5.49
CA SER A 8 -17.15 -1.18 4.66
C SER A 8 -18.62 -0.87 4.45
N ASP A 9 -19.45 -1.90 4.27
CA ASP A 9 -20.90 -1.75 4.15
C ASP A 9 -21.52 -1.14 5.44
N LEU A 10 -21.02 -1.53 6.62
CA LEU A 10 -21.48 -0.99 7.90
C LEU A 10 -21.04 0.47 8.12
N LEU A 11 -19.88 0.84 7.58
CA LEU A 11 -19.33 2.20 7.65
C LEU A 11 -19.82 3.11 6.51
N GLU A 12 -20.71 2.60 5.65
CA GLU A 12 -21.20 3.29 4.45
C GLU A 12 -20.07 3.73 3.49
N ILE A 13 -18.95 3.00 3.51
CA ILE A 13 -17.83 3.19 2.59
C ILE A 13 -18.02 2.26 1.39
N SER A 14 -17.76 2.78 0.18
CA SER A 14 -17.79 1.95 -1.03
C SER A 14 -16.85 0.74 -0.92
N ARG A 15 -17.34 -0.37 -1.48
CA ARG A 15 -16.56 -1.59 -1.64
C ARG A 15 -15.37 -1.38 -2.56
N GLN A 16 -15.49 -0.63 -3.66
CA GLN A 16 -14.37 -0.35 -4.56
C GLN A 16 -13.28 0.47 -3.87
N VAL A 17 -13.66 1.49 -3.11
CA VAL A 17 -12.72 2.27 -2.30
C VAL A 17 -11.98 1.35 -1.31
N THR A 18 -12.70 0.41 -0.70
CA THR A 18 -12.13 -0.57 0.23
C THR A 18 -11.15 -1.53 -0.47
N VAL A 19 -11.47 -1.99 -1.68
CA VAL A 19 -10.55 -2.80 -2.50
C VAL A 19 -9.31 -1.99 -2.86
N LEU A 20 -9.48 -0.72 -3.24
CA LEU A 20 -8.40 0.17 -3.64
C LEU A 20 -7.45 0.44 -2.46
N ALA A 21 -8.02 0.72 -1.28
CA ALA A 21 -7.27 0.90 -0.04
C ALA A 21 -6.44 -0.33 0.30
N TYR A 22 -7.01 -1.54 0.15
CA TYR A 22 -6.28 -2.78 0.36
C TYR A 22 -5.15 -2.95 -0.66
N GLN A 23 -5.40 -2.71 -1.94
CA GLN A 23 -4.39 -2.85 -3.00
C GLN A 23 -3.22 -1.89 -2.82
N TYR A 24 -3.49 -0.62 -2.52
CA TYR A 24 -2.44 0.36 -2.25
C TYR A 24 -1.63 -0.02 -1.01
N GLY A 25 -2.29 -0.42 0.08
CA GLY A 25 -1.59 -0.88 1.28
C GLY A 25 -0.70 -2.10 1.00
N ALA A 26 -1.22 -3.12 0.33
CA ALA A 26 -0.50 -4.35 0.04
C ALA A 26 0.73 -4.09 -0.84
N GLY A 27 0.57 -3.37 -1.96
CA GLY A 27 1.69 -3.09 -2.87
C GLY A 27 2.76 -2.19 -2.25
N LEU A 28 2.38 -1.25 -1.39
CA LEU A 28 3.35 -0.41 -0.67
C LEU A 28 4.14 -1.22 0.36
N CYS A 29 3.48 -2.12 1.09
CA CYS A 29 4.16 -2.99 2.07
C CYS A 29 5.25 -3.86 1.43
N ASP A 30 5.08 -4.29 0.18
CA ASP A 30 6.08 -5.09 -0.53
C ASP A 30 7.42 -4.38 -0.73
N LEU A 31 7.45 -3.04 -0.73
CA LEU A 31 8.67 -2.24 -0.90
C LEU A 31 9.53 -2.17 0.38
N VAL A 32 8.94 -2.44 1.54
CA VAL A 32 9.53 -2.14 2.86
C VAL A 32 9.47 -3.30 3.84
N THR A 33 8.90 -4.44 3.48
CA THR A 33 8.76 -5.56 4.42
C THR A 33 10.00 -6.44 4.35
N PRO A 34 10.80 -6.57 5.43
CA PRO A 34 12.05 -7.35 5.41
C PRO A 34 11.80 -8.86 5.29
N THR A 35 10.58 -9.31 5.61
CA THR A 35 10.15 -10.71 5.43
C THR A 35 9.63 -10.99 4.02
N ASN A 36 9.59 -10.01 3.12
CA ASN A 36 9.27 -10.22 1.72
C ASN A 36 10.49 -10.84 1.01
N GLY A 37 10.40 -12.14 0.71
CA GLY A 37 11.48 -12.89 0.07
C GLY A 37 11.85 -12.39 -1.33
N ALA A 38 10.89 -11.86 -2.11
CA ALA A 38 11.17 -11.33 -3.43
C ALA A 38 12.02 -10.05 -3.36
N LEU A 39 11.67 -9.13 -2.45
CA LEU A 39 12.47 -7.93 -2.18
C LEU A 39 13.89 -8.32 -1.76
N MET A 40 14.02 -9.21 -0.77
CA MET A 40 15.32 -9.63 -0.26
C MET A 40 16.18 -10.33 -1.32
N ALA A 41 15.58 -11.13 -2.20
CA ALA A 41 16.28 -11.78 -3.32
C ALA A 41 16.81 -10.76 -4.34
N ILE A 42 16.01 -9.74 -4.68
CA ILE A 42 16.41 -8.66 -5.59
C ILE A 42 17.56 -7.85 -4.98
N LEU A 43 17.47 -7.48 -3.71
CA LEU A 43 18.52 -6.75 -3.00
C LEU A 43 19.82 -7.55 -2.93
N ALA A 44 19.74 -8.84 -2.64
CA ALA A 44 20.89 -9.74 -2.64
C ALA A 44 21.54 -9.84 -4.02
N ALA A 45 20.75 -9.98 -5.10
CA ALA A 45 21.25 -10.01 -6.47
C ALA A 45 21.91 -8.69 -6.90
N ALA A 46 21.39 -7.56 -6.41
CA ALA A 46 21.95 -6.23 -6.65
C ALA A 46 23.13 -5.86 -5.74
N GLY A 47 23.45 -6.69 -4.74
CA GLY A 47 24.50 -6.40 -3.74
C GLY A 47 24.17 -5.23 -2.79
N VAL A 48 22.89 -4.92 -2.62
CA VAL A 48 22.41 -3.79 -1.81
C VAL A 48 21.98 -4.29 -0.43
N ARG A 49 22.46 -3.64 0.63
CA ARG A 49 21.98 -3.93 1.99
C ARG A 49 20.58 -3.37 2.18
N TYR A 50 19.73 -4.10 2.89
CA TYR A 50 18.36 -3.67 3.17
C TYR A 50 18.27 -2.31 3.89
N GLU A 51 19.21 -2.02 4.79
CA GLU A 51 19.30 -0.72 5.48
C GLU A 51 19.49 0.45 4.51
N ASP A 52 20.29 0.24 3.46
CA ASP A 52 20.57 1.26 2.44
C ASP A 52 19.35 1.40 1.50
N TRP A 53 18.70 0.29 1.17
CA TRP A 53 17.45 0.28 0.42
C TRP A 53 16.34 1.08 1.10
N ILE A 54 16.15 0.92 2.41
CA ILE A 54 15.11 1.66 3.15
C ILE A 54 15.41 3.15 3.21
N LYS A 55 16.68 3.55 3.38
CA LYS A 55 17.06 4.97 3.34
C LYS A 55 16.80 5.59 1.96
N PHE A 56 17.06 4.83 0.90
CA PHE A 56 16.80 5.25 -0.47
C PHE A 56 15.30 5.31 -0.79
N THR A 57 14.55 4.28 -0.42
CA THR A 57 13.13 4.11 -0.77
C THR A 57 12.21 4.89 0.16
N GLY A 58 12.65 5.24 1.37
CA GLY A 58 11.85 5.93 2.39
C GLY A 58 11.15 7.20 1.89
N PRO A 59 11.85 8.17 1.27
CA PRO A 59 11.22 9.38 0.73
C PRO A 59 10.15 9.07 -0.31
N LEU A 60 10.42 8.12 -1.22
CA LEU A 60 9.47 7.68 -2.24
C LEU A 60 8.26 6.99 -1.59
N TYR A 61 8.49 6.11 -0.63
CA TYR A 61 7.46 5.38 0.11
C TYR A 61 6.50 6.35 0.81
N LEU A 62 7.02 7.39 1.48
CA LEU A 62 6.19 8.42 2.10
C LEU A 62 5.37 9.19 1.06
N GLY A 63 5.96 9.55 -0.08
CA GLY A 63 5.26 10.21 -1.18
C GLY A 63 4.13 9.33 -1.76
N LEU A 64 4.38 8.04 -1.93
CA LEU A 64 3.40 7.08 -2.44
C LEU A 64 2.28 6.80 -1.42
N ILE A 65 2.60 6.74 -0.12
CA ILE A 65 1.58 6.67 0.94
C ILE A 65 0.68 7.90 0.88
N ALA A 66 1.27 9.10 0.79
CA ALA A 66 0.51 10.34 0.73
C ALA A 66 -0.40 10.35 -0.51
N LEU A 67 0.12 9.96 -1.68
CA LEU A 67 -0.65 9.85 -2.91
C LEU A 67 -1.79 8.83 -2.78
N GLY A 68 -1.52 7.66 -2.21
CA GLY A 68 -2.51 6.62 -1.95
C GLY A 68 -3.62 7.12 -1.01
N ALA A 69 -3.25 7.75 0.10
CA ALA A 69 -4.21 8.33 1.05
C ALA A 69 -5.09 9.41 0.39
N VAL A 70 -4.50 10.31 -0.40
CA VAL A 70 -5.25 11.34 -1.15
C VAL A 70 -6.19 10.69 -2.15
N SER A 71 -5.74 9.70 -2.91
CA SER A 71 -6.58 9.02 -3.90
C SER A 71 -7.78 8.29 -3.26
N ILE A 72 -7.61 7.68 -2.08
CA ILE A 72 -8.70 7.07 -1.30
C ILE A 72 -9.66 8.16 -0.82
N ALA A 73 -9.16 9.26 -0.26
CA ALA A 73 -10.00 10.37 0.21
C ALA A 73 -10.82 10.98 -0.92
N VAL A 74 -10.22 11.16 -2.11
CA VAL A 74 -10.92 11.59 -3.32
C VAL A 74 -11.97 10.57 -3.72
N GLY A 75 -11.63 9.27 -3.74
CA GLY A 75 -12.57 8.18 -4.06
C GLY A 75 -13.80 8.16 -3.16
N ILE A 76 -13.63 8.43 -1.85
CA ILE A 76 -14.74 8.59 -0.91
C ILE A 76 -15.56 9.83 -1.27
N SER A 77 -14.93 10.98 -1.51
CA SER A 77 -15.63 12.24 -1.77
C SER A 77 -16.50 12.22 -3.03
N ILE A 78 -16.11 11.46 -4.05
CA ILE A 78 -16.85 11.32 -5.30
C ILE A 78 -17.89 10.20 -5.26
N ASN A 79 -18.07 9.54 -4.11
CA ASN A 79 -18.92 8.35 -3.95
C ASN A 79 -18.64 7.30 -5.03
N LEU A 80 -17.36 6.99 -5.24
CA LEU A 80 -16.94 5.95 -6.18
C LEU A 80 -17.66 4.66 -5.78
N GLN A 81 -18.48 4.08 -6.66
CA GLN A 81 -19.33 2.92 -6.33
C GLN A 81 -18.51 1.64 -6.22
#